data_AF-A0A846E3J4-F1
#
_entry.id   AF-A0A846E3J4-F1
#
_cell.length_a   1.000
_cell.length_b   1.000
_cell.length_c   1.000
_cell.angle_alpha   90.00
_cell.angle_beta   90.00
_cell.angle_gamma   90.00
#
_symmetry.space_group_name_H-M   'P 1'
#
loop_
_entity.id
_entity.type
_entity.pdbx_description
1 polymer ?
#
loop_
_entity_poly.entity_id
_entity_poly.type
_entity_poly.pdbx_seq_one_letter_code
_entity_poly.pdbx_strand_id
1 'polypeptide(L)' 'MVASPPIRIPHRLKITDEQFWQLLKVNPDIRMERTAEGELIIMAPTGSEGGSFNLELSTDLAIWKSQKRLLNP' A
#
# COMPACT_ATOMS: atom_id res chain seq x y z
N MET A 1 32.61 7.69 8.27
CA MET A 1 31.23 7.18 8.04
C MET A 1 30.75 6.58 9.35
N VAL A 2 29.79 7.21 10.03
CA VAL A 2 29.18 6.61 11.24
C VAL A 2 28.03 5.74 10.74
N ALA A 3 28.11 4.43 10.93
CA ALA A 3 26.99 3.56 10.63
C ALA A 3 25.88 3.84 11.65
N SER A 4 24.72 4.28 11.16
CA SER A 4 23.54 4.43 12.02
C SER A 4 23.11 3.05 12.52
N PRO A 5 22.87 2.87 13.82
CA PRO A 5 22.41 1.59 14.35
C PRO A 5 21.05 1.22 13.76
N PRO A 6 20.78 -0.07 13.50
CA PRO A 6 19.50 -0.50 12.96
C PRO A 6 18.38 -0.17 13.96
N ILE A 7 17.37 0.57 13.49
CA ILE A 7 16.16 0.88 14.27
C ILE A 7 15.27 -0.37 14.29
N ARG A 8 15.00 -0.89 15.50
CA ARG A 8 14.03 -1.97 15.69
C ARG A 8 12.64 -1.37 15.86
N ILE A 9 11.75 -1.64 14.91
CA ILE A 9 10.36 -1.20 14.97
C ILE A 9 9.56 -2.16 15.85
N PRO A 10 8.83 -1.68 16.87
CA PRO A 10 7.95 -2.51 17.67
C PRO A 10 6.90 -3.22 16.81
N HIS A 11 6.58 -4.47 17.17
CA HIS A 11 5.44 -5.17 16.58
C HIS A 11 4.17 -4.40 16.96
N ARG A 12 3.44 -3.86 15.97
CA ARG A 12 2.29 -2.95 16.13
C ARG A 12 2.66 -1.54 16.62
N LEU A 13 3.70 -0.96 16.05
CA LEU A 13 4.00 0.47 16.23
C LEU A 13 2.75 1.30 15.86
N LYS A 14 2.21 2.03 16.85
CA LYS A 14 1.12 2.97 16.63
C LYS A 14 1.65 4.37 16.33
N ILE A 15 1.11 4.99 15.30
CA ILE A 15 1.46 6.33 14.87
C ILE A 15 0.21 7.18 14.63
N THR A 16 0.38 8.49 14.69
CA THR A 16 -0.65 9.47 14.29
C THR A 16 -0.69 9.62 12.77
N ASP A 17 -1.77 10.20 12.25
CA ASP A 17 -1.88 10.49 10.81
C ASP A 17 -0.79 11.45 10.33
N GLU A 18 -0.42 12.46 11.14
CA GLU A 18 0.66 13.40 10.79
C GLU A 18 2.01 12.69 10.69
N GLN A 19 2.33 11.81 11.64
CA GLN A 19 3.56 11.02 11.59
C GLN A 19 3.57 10.09 10.37
N PHE A 20 2.43 9.48 10.04
CA PHE A 20 2.31 8.65 8.84
C PHE A 20 2.55 9.46 7.57
N TRP A 21 1.97 10.66 7.47
CA TRP A 21 2.20 11.57 6.34
C TRP A 21 3.66 11.97 6.16
N GLN A 22 4.37 12.24 7.26
CA GLN A 22 5.80 12.54 7.22
C GLN A 22 6.62 11.35 6.73
N LEU A 23 6.30 10.14 7.16
CA LEU A 23 6.97 8.91 6.72
C LEU A 23 6.80 8.67 5.22
N LEU A 24 5.59 8.86 4.69
CA LEU A 24 5.33 8.72 3.25
C LEU A 24 6.12 9.73 2.42
N LYS A 25 6.23 10.98 2.89
CA LYS A 25 6.97 12.05 2.17
C LYS A 25 8.46 11.74 2.02
N VAL A 26 9.09 11.16 3.05
CA VAL A 26 10.54 10.93 3.05
C VAL A 26 10.93 9.55 2.54
N ASN A 27 9.98 8.62 2.38
CA ASN A 27 10.21 7.27 1.85
C ASN A 27 9.23 6.90 0.72
N PRO A 28 9.24 7.61 -0.43
CA PRO A 28 8.24 7.44 -1.49
C PRO A 28 8.22 6.04 -2.13
N ASP A 29 9.35 5.33 -2.09
CA ASP A 29 9.48 4.00 -2.70
C ASP A 29 8.97 2.86 -1.80
N ILE A 30 8.72 3.14 -0.51
CA ILE A 30 8.26 2.14 0.46
C ILE A 30 6.74 2.16 0.54
N ARG A 31 6.11 1.02 0.26
CA ARG A 31 4.66 0.85 0.43
C ARG A 31 4.32 0.68 1.91
N MET A 32 3.65 1.67 2.48
CA MET A 32 3.22 1.68 3.87
C MET A 32 1.71 1.91 3.96
N GLU A 33 1.10 1.29 4.96
CA GLU A 33 -0.32 1.46 5.31
C GLU A 33 -0.46 1.78 6.80
N ARG A 34 -1.54 2.46 7.17
CA ARG A 34 -1.92 2.71 8.56
C ARG A 34 -3.31 2.14 8.79
N THR A 35 -3.48 1.29 9.81
CA THR A 35 -4.79 0.74 10.16
C THR A 35 -5.68 1.79 10.83
N ALA A 36 -6.97 1.50 10.98
CA ALA A 36 -7.90 2.36 11.70
C ALA A 36 -7.51 2.56 13.18
N GLU A 37 -6.86 1.56 13.79
CA GLU A 37 -6.35 1.58 15.17
C GLU A 37 -4.99 2.29 15.28
N GLY A 38 -4.44 2.71 14.14
CA GLY A 38 -3.21 3.49 14.02
C GLY A 38 -1.92 2.69 13.89
N GLU A 39 -2.01 1.39 13.63
CA GLU A 39 -0.83 0.53 13.47
C GLU A 39 -0.17 0.75 12.10
N LEU A 40 1.16 0.91 12.07
CA LEU A 40 1.94 1.02 10.85
C LEU A 40 2.22 -0.38 10.27
N ILE A 41 1.87 -0.58 9.00
CA ILE A 41 2.16 -1.78 8.22
C ILE A 41 3.11 -1.39 7.09
N ILE A 42 4.22 -2.12 6.97
CA ILE A 42 5.12 -2.03 5.80
C ILE A 42 4.78 -3.22 4.90
N MET A 43 4.28 -2.93 3.70
CA MET A 43 3.92 -4.00 2.77
C MET A 43 5.17 -4.60 2.14
N ALA A 44 5.21 -5.93 2.08
CA ALA A 44 6.17 -6.61 1.21
C ALA A 44 5.90 -6.23 -0.26
N PRO A 45 6.95 -6.19 -1.11
CA PRO A 45 6.74 -6.00 -2.54
C PRO A 45 5.81 -7.10 -3.07
N THR A 46 4.85 -6.71 -3.90
CA THR A 46 3.96 -7.68 -4.56
C THR A 46 4.79 -8.54 -5.51
N GLY A 47 4.91 -9.84 -5.21
CA GLY A 47 5.56 -10.81 -6.10
C GLY A 47 4.79 -11.01 -7.42
N SER A 48 5.39 -11.73 -8.37
CA SER A 48 4.82 -11.97 -9.70
C SER A 48 3.43 -12.62 -9.68
N GLU A 49 3.21 -13.57 -8.77
CA GLU A 49 1.92 -14.26 -8.58
C GLU A 49 0.82 -13.27 -8.15
N GLY A 50 1.07 -12.49 -7.10
CA GLY A 50 0.14 -11.45 -6.66
C GLY A 50 -0.05 -10.36 -7.71
N GLY A 51 0.98 -10.05 -8.50
CA GLY A 51 0.89 -9.12 -9.62
C GLY A 51 -0.07 -9.61 -10.71
N SER A 52 0.03 -10.89 -11.10
CA SER A 52 -0.86 -11.50 -12.10
C SER A 52 -2.31 -11.47 -11.65
N PHE A 53 -2.57 -11.85 -10.40
CA PHE A 53 -3.93 -11.83 -9.84
C PHE A 53 -4.52 -10.41 -9.81
N ASN A 54 -3.74 -9.41 -9.40
CA ASN A 54 -4.18 -8.02 -9.44
C ASN A 54 -4.50 -7.53 -10.86
N LEU A 55 -3.73 -7.98 -11.86
CA LEU A 55 -3.96 -7.63 -13.27
C LEU A 55 -5.26 -8.24 -13.80
N GLU A 56 -5.52 -9.51 -13.47
CA GLU A 56 -6.75 -10.21 -13.83
C GLU A 56 -7.98 -9.50 -13.25
N LEU A 57 -7.98 -9.24 -11.93
CA LEU A 57 -9.06 -8.50 -11.27
C LEU A 57 -9.27 -7.10 -11.86
N SER A 58 -8.19 -6.39 -12.17
CA SER A 58 -8.27 -5.05 -12.78
C SER A 58 -8.89 -5.11 -14.18
N THR A 59 -8.56 -6.16 -14.94
CA THR A 59 -9.09 -6.39 -16.28
C THR A 59 -10.58 -6.70 -16.22
N ASP A 60 -11.01 -7.58 -15.33
CA ASP A 60 -12.42 -7.93 -15.13
C ASP A 60 -13.26 -6.71 -14.74
N LEU A 61 -12.75 -5.88 -13.83
CA LEU A 61 -13.41 -4.64 -13.43
C LEU A 61 -13.54 -3.65 -14.61
N ALA A 62 -12.51 -3.54 -15.45
CA ALA A 62 -12.54 -2.68 -16.63
C ALA A 62 -13.56 -3.17 -17.67
N ILE A 63 -13.63 -4.48 -17.91
CA ILE A 63 -14.62 -5.10 -18.80
C ILE A 63 -16.03 -4.87 -18.26
N TRP A 64 -16.27 -5.15 -16.97
CA TRP A 64 -17.57 -4.91 -16.33
C TRP A 64 -18.01 -3.46 -16.48
N LYS A 65 -17.12 -2.49 -16.21
CA LYS A 65 -17.40 -1.06 -16.38
C LYS A 65 -17.77 -0.73 -17.83
N SER A 66 -17.05 -1.29 -18.80
CA SER A 66 -17.32 -1.07 -20.23
C SER A 66 -18.71 -1.59 -20.63
N GLN A 67 -19.06 -2.80 -20.19
CA GLN A 67 -20.38 -3.40 -20.42
C GLN A 67 -21.50 -2.59 -19.76
N LYS A 68 -21.30 -2.09 -18.53
CA LYS A 68 -22.28 -1.25 -17.83
C LYS A 68 -22.44 0.14 -18.46
N ARG A 69 -21.37 0.71 -19.02
CA ARG A 69 -21.45 1.99 -19.76
C ARG A 69 -22.29 1.86 -21.04
N LEU A 70 -22.42 0.67 -21.61
CA LEU A 70 -23.31 0.41 -22.76
C LEU A 70 -24.79 0.24 -22.36
N LEU A 71 -25.12 0.21 -21.06
CA LEU A 71 -26.48 0.02 -20.54
C LEU A 71 -27.11 1.29 -19.92
N ASN A 72 -26.39 2.41 -19.88
CA ASN A 72 -26.93 3.73 -19.55
C ASN A 72 -26.58 4.72 -20.68
N PRO A 73 -27.44 4.85 -21.71
CA PRO A 73 -27.36 5.95 -22.67
C PRO A 73 -27.66 7.31 -22.03
#